data_AF-A0A8S3SEJ0-F1
#
_entry.id   AF-A0A8S3SEJ0-F1
#
_cell.length_a   1.000
_cell.length_b   1.000
_cell.length_c   1.000
_cell.angle_alpha   90.00
_cell.angle_beta   90.00
_cell.angle_gamma   90.00
#
_symmetry.space_group_name_H-M   'P 1'
#
loop_
_entity.id
_entity.type
_entity.pdbx_description
1 polymer ?
#
loop_
_entity_poly.entity_id
_entity_poly.type
_entity_poly.pdbx_seq_one_letter_code
_entity_poly.pdbx_strand_id
1 'polypeptide(L)'
;MEDICGDKAYSVVHMKKRLQTYFGSDIIITEVNGKPNIVTFRRTASSILNEFYRRPSSKSPEEEKLSMIETAAKLIKADIMSLKDSKAVYPSSVDINSEQNITFVPDSLQTLLRALFSQNDSSVKVASVGQAIIQASRPRTLIAPLQIALSVQMHHHFGSRFLSDTFLMHHDLIANKRL
;
A
#
# COMPACT_ATOMS: atom_id res chain seq x y z
N MET A 1 43.63 -9.93 -6.50
CA MET A 1 42.50 -10.25 -7.38
C MET A 1 42.52 -11.76 -7.54
N GLU A 2 41.67 -12.48 -6.83
CA GLU A 2 41.49 -13.92 -7.08
C GLU A 2 40.36 -14.09 -8.09
N ASP A 3 40.73 -14.57 -9.27
CA ASP A 3 39.81 -15.01 -10.31
C ASP A 3 39.05 -16.24 -9.83
N ILE A 4 37.78 -16.06 -9.44
CA ILE A 4 36.89 -17.19 -9.17
C ILE A 4 36.14 -17.48 -10.47
N CYS A 5 36.73 -18.34 -11.31
CA CYS A 5 36.08 -18.93 -12.48
C CYS A 5 35.33 -20.22 -12.08
N GLY A 6 34.15 -20.43 -12.70
CA GLY A 6 33.33 -21.63 -12.54
C GLY A 6 32.27 -21.54 -11.43
N ASP A 7 31.16 -22.26 -11.62
CA ASP A 7 29.93 -22.53 -10.84
C ASP A 7 29.71 -21.87 -9.45
N LYS A 8 30.78 -21.65 -8.68
CA LYS A 8 30.80 -20.86 -7.43
C LYS A 8 30.60 -19.36 -7.62
N ALA A 9 31.00 -18.81 -8.78
CA ALA A 9 30.85 -17.38 -9.11
C ALA A 9 29.38 -16.92 -9.18
N TYR A 10 28.46 -17.84 -9.47
CA TYR A 10 27.02 -17.59 -9.52
C TYR A 10 26.24 -18.34 -8.43
N SER A 11 26.92 -18.88 -7.42
CA SER A 11 26.25 -19.53 -6.29
C SER A 11 25.29 -18.58 -5.59
N VAL A 12 24.19 -19.11 -5.03
CA VAL A 12 23.18 -18.32 -4.30
C VAL A 12 23.82 -17.47 -3.20
N VAL A 13 24.83 -18.01 -2.51
CA VAL A 13 25.57 -17.30 -1.45
C VAL A 13 26.37 -16.14 -2.03
N HIS A 14 27.08 -16.36 -3.13
CA HIS A 14 27.86 -15.31 -3.79
C HIS A 14 26.96 -14.21 -4.37
N MET A 15 25.85 -14.60 -5.00
CA MET A 15 24.88 -13.66 -5.56
C MET A 15 24.21 -12.81 -4.47
N LYS A 16 23.80 -13.42 -3.34
CA LYS A 16 23.28 -12.68 -2.18
C LYS A 16 24.28 -11.65 -1.66
N LYS A 17 25.55 -12.05 -1.51
CA LYS A 17 26.61 -11.17 -1.03
C LYS A 17 26.84 -10.01 -2.00
N ARG A 18 26.91 -10.25 -3.31
CA ARG A 18 27.06 -9.19 -4.32
C ARG A 18 25.88 -8.22 -4.33
N LEU A 19 24.65 -8.72 -4.23
CA LEU A 19 23.46 -7.87 -4.16
C LEU A 19 23.46 -7.00 -2.90
N GLN A 20 23.82 -7.56 -1.74
CA GLN A 20 23.98 -6.80 -0.49
C GLN A 20 25.12 -5.78 -0.57
N THR A 21 26.25 -6.10 -1.19
CA THR A 21 27.34 -5.14 -1.37
C THR A 21 26.94 -3.99 -2.29
N TYR A 22 26.21 -4.26 -3.36
CA TYR A 22 25.86 -3.24 -4.36
C TYR A 22 24.70 -2.34 -3.92
N PHE A 23 23.62 -2.94 -3.40
CA PHE A 23 22.40 -2.21 -3.02
C PHE A 23 22.34 -1.87 -1.53
N GLY A 24 23.23 -2.42 -0.70
CA GLY A 24 23.32 -2.08 0.72
C GLY A 24 22.00 -2.23 1.47
N SER A 25 21.56 -1.14 2.09
CA SER A 25 20.31 -1.04 2.86
C SER A 25 19.04 -0.91 2.00
N ASP A 26 19.18 -0.75 0.69
CA ASP A 26 18.08 -0.49 -0.23
C ASP A 26 17.38 -1.78 -0.68
N ILE A 27 17.90 -2.95 -0.28
CA ILE A 27 17.26 -4.25 -0.53
C ILE A 27 17.05 -5.03 0.77
N ILE A 28 15.99 -5.83 0.80
CA ILE A 28 15.72 -6.83 1.83
C ILE A 28 15.58 -8.18 1.15
N ILE A 29 16.35 -9.15 1.61
CA ILE A 29 16.27 -10.53 1.17
C ILE A 29 15.44 -11.29 2.21
N THR A 30 14.23 -11.71 1.84
CA THR A 30 13.26 -12.36 2.73
C THR A 30 12.78 -13.70 2.16
N GLU A 31 12.08 -14.45 3.00
CA GLU A 31 11.34 -15.66 2.60
C GLU A 31 9.84 -15.34 2.67
N VAL A 32 9.10 -15.66 1.60
CA VAL A 32 7.65 -15.45 1.53
C VAL A 32 7.00 -16.75 1.06
N ASN A 33 6.02 -17.26 1.80
CA ASN A 33 5.29 -18.49 1.50
C ASN A 33 6.19 -19.72 1.27
N GLY A 34 7.24 -19.89 2.09
CA GLY A 34 8.19 -21.01 1.99
C GLY A 34 9.14 -20.94 0.80
N LYS A 35 9.16 -19.81 0.05
CA LYS A 35 10.10 -19.57 -1.05
C LYS A 35 11.26 -18.72 -0.53
N PRO A 36 12.45 -19.32 -0.29
CA PRO A 36 13.61 -18.57 0.16
C PRO A 36 14.18 -17.69 -0.96
N ASN A 37 15.00 -16.71 -0.59
CA ASN A 37 15.79 -15.87 -1.50
C ASN A 37 14.99 -14.84 -2.33
N ILE A 38 13.87 -14.33 -1.81
CA ILE A 38 13.12 -13.26 -2.46
C ILE A 38 13.80 -11.93 -2.15
N VAL A 39 14.21 -11.21 -3.19
CA VAL A 39 14.84 -9.89 -3.08
C VAL A 39 13.79 -8.81 -3.32
N THR A 40 13.64 -7.89 -2.38
CA THR A 40 12.72 -6.75 -2.48
C THR A 40 13.45 -5.45 -2.25
N PHE A 41 13.07 -4.38 -2.97
CA PHE A 41 13.61 -3.05 -2.73
C PHE A 41 12.91 -2.38 -1.55
N ARG A 42 13.71 -1.81 -0.64
CA ARG A 42 13.27 -0.98 0.47
C ARG A 42 13.20 0.47 0.00
N ARG A 43 12.06 0.88 -0.55
CA ARG A 43 11.81 2.31 -0.73
C ARG A 43 11.57 2.94 0.64
N THR A 44 12.54 3.72 1.11
CA THR A 44 12.48 4.44 2.39
C THR A 44 12.06 5.89 2.18
N ALA A 45 11.38 6.47 3.17
CA ALA A 45 11.06 7.90 3.21
C ALA A 45 12.31 8.77 2.98
N SER A 46 13.46 8.34 3.52
CA SER A 46 14.76 9.01 3.34
C SER A 46 15.18 9.12 1.87
N SER A 47 14.97 8.09 1.06
CA SER A 47 15.29 8.15 -0.38
C SER A 47 14.41 9.16 -1.12
N ILE A 48 13.13 9.22 -0.77
CA ILE A 48 12.16 10.15 -1.39
C ILE A 48 12.49 11.60 -1.03
N LEU A 49 12.81 11.84 0.25
CA LEU A 49 13.23 13.17 0.73
C LEU A 49 14.54 13.61 0.09
N ASN A 50 15.53 12.71 -0.01
CA ASN A 50 16.82 13.02 -0.63
C ASN A 50 16.67 13.31 -2.14
N GLU A 51 15.77 12.61 -2.83
CA GLU A 51 15.42 12.92 -4.22
C GLU A 51 14.81 14.32 -4.36
N PHE A 52 13.95 14.73 -3.42
CA PHE A 52 13.34 16.05 -3.42
C PHE A 52 14.37 17.17 -3.24
N TYR A 53 15.25 17.06 -2.23
CA TYR A 53 16.27 18.09 -1.94
C TYR A 53 17.41 18.14 -2.97
N ARG A 54 17.66 17.07 -3.73
CA ARG A 54 18.67 17.05 -4.80
C ARG A 54 18.25 17.76 -6.08
N ARG A 55 16.97 18.08 -6.25
CA ARG A 55 16.48 18.77 -7.45
C ARG A 55 16.90 20.25 -7.41
N PRO A 56 17.46 20.80 -8.50
CA PRO A 56 17.78 22.22 -8.55
C PRO A 56 16.50 23.06 -8.43
N SER A 57 16.49 24.01 -7.48
CA SER A 57 15.36 24.90 -7.18
C SER A 57 15.26 26.03 -8.21
N SER A 58 15.03 25.69 -9.48
CA SER A 58 14.90 26.63 -10.59
C SER A 58 13.47 26.71 -11.13
N LYS A 59 12.48 26.58 -10.26
CA LYS A 59 11.06 26.52 -10.64
C LYS A 59 10.27 27.69 -10.07
N SER A 60 9.17 28.04 -10.73
CA SER A 60 8.23 29.05 -10.25
C SER A 60 7.63 28.62 -8.89
N PRO A 61 7.17 29.56 -8.04
CA PRO A 61 6.62 29.23 -6.73
C PRO A 61 5.41 28.27 -6.80
N GLU A 62 4.63 28.31 -7.89
CA GLU A 62 3.50 27.39 -8.10
C GLU A 62 3.96 25.97 -8.44
N GLU A 63 5.01 25.83 -9.24
CA GLU A 63 5.60 24.52 -9.56
C GLU A 63 6.30 23.89 -8.36
N GLU A 64 6.91 24.70 -7.51
CA GLU A 64 7.52 24.24 -6.25
C GLU A 64 6.47 23.66 -5.31
N LYS A 65 5.32 24.36 -5.16
CA LYS A 65 4.16 23.86 -4.40
C LYS A 65 3.67 22.51 -4.93
N LEU A 66 3.52 22.36 -6.25
CA LEU A 66 3.10 21.09 -6.85
C LEU A 66 4.12 19.96 -6.61
N SER A 67 5.42 20.27 -6.68
CA SER A 67 6.50 19.31 -6.40
C SER A 67 6.48 18.83 -4.95
N MET A 68 6.18 19.71 -3.99
CA MET A 68 6.02 19.35 -2.58
C MET A 68 4.84 18.39 -2.39
N ILE A 69 3.69 18.69 -3.00
CA ILE A 69 2.50 17.84 -2.93
C ILE A 69 2.76 16.47 -3.57
N GLU A 70 3.45 16.43 -4.72
CA GLU A 70 3.82 15.18 -5.39
C GLU A 70 4.74 14.32 -4.49
N THR A 71 5.67 14.97 -3.79
CA THR A 71 6.59 14.29 -2.87
C THR A 71 5.86 13.74 -1.66
N ALA A 72 4.95 14.51 -1.07
CA ALA A 72 4.08 14.05 0.01
C ALA A 72 3.21 12.86 -0.45
N ALA A 73 2.65 12.91 -1.65
CA ALA A 73 1.88 11.81 -2.22
C ALA A 73 2.73 10.54 -2.41
N LYS A 74 4.00 10.66 -2.83
CA LYS A 74 4.94 9.53 -2.93
C LYS A 74 5.24 8.90 -1.57
N LEU A 75 5.39 9.71 -0.51
CA LEU A 75 5.59 9.22 0.85
C LEU A 75 4.37 8.45 1.34
N ILE A 76 3.18 9.03 1.22
CA ILE A 76 1.92 8.38 1.61
C ILE A 76 1.72 7.07 0.82
N LYS A 77 1.99 7.08 -0.48
CA LYS A 77 1.92 5.87 -1.30
C LYS A 77 2.90 4.80 -0.82
N ALA A 78 4.12 5.17 -0.42
CA ALA A 78 5.10 4.22 0.11
C ALA A 78 4.60 3.60 1.42
N ASP A 79 4.00 4.40 2.32
CA ASP A 79 3.44 3.90 3.58
C ASP A 79 2.28 2.93 3.34
N ILE A 80 1.36 3.24 2.42
CA ILE A 80 0.27 2.33 2.03
C ILE A 80 0.85 1.01 1.49
N MET A 81 1.90 1.08 0.67
CA MET A 81 2.55 -0.12 0.12
C MET A 81 3.32 -0.93 1.18
N SER A 82 3.67 -0.32 2.32
CA SER A 82 4.37 -0.99 3.41
C SER A 82 3.43 -1.67 4.40
N LEU A 83 2.11 -1.53 4.26
CA LEU A 83 1.14 -2.22 5.09
C LEU A 83 1.32 -3.75 4.94
N LYS A 84 1.37 -4.43 6.08
CA LYS A 84 1.49 -5.89 6.17
C LYS A 84 0.12 -6.51 5.99
N ASP A 85 -0.14 -7.08 4.82
CA ASP A 85 -1.46 -7.63 4.49
C ASP A 85 -1.42 -9.16 4.48
N SER A 86 -2.35 -9.80 5.21
CA SER A 86 -2.65 -11.22 5.06
C SER A 86 -4.01 -11.40 4.38
N LYS A 87 -4.04 -11.93 3.15
CA LYS A 87 -5.27 -12.32 2.43
C LYS A 87 -6.06 -13.47 3.09
N ALA A 88 -5.49 -14.10 4.12
CA ALA A 88 -5.97 -15.37 4.63
C ALA A 88 -7.17 -15.24 5.59
N VAL A 89 -7.47 -14.04 6.09
CA VAL A 89 -8.48 -13.85 7.12
C VAL A 89 -9.49 -12.81 6.66
N TYR A 90 -10.74 -13.24 6.57
CA TYR A 90 -11.87 -12.35 6.32
C TYR A 90 -12.24 -11.63 7.62
N PRO A 91 -12.54 -10.32 7.58
CA PRO A 91 -12.92 -9.59 8.78
C PRO A 91 -14.23 -10.13 9.37
N SER A 92 -14.27 -10.29 10.69
CA SER A 92 -15.46 -10.73 11.43
C SER A 92 -16.44 -9.56 11.64
N SER A 93 -17.68 -9.85 12.01
CA SER A 93 -18.73 -8.84 12.25
C SER A 93 -18.37 -7.83 13.34
N VAL A 94 -17.47 -8.20 14.27
CA VAL A 94 -16.96 -7.33 15.34
C VAL A 94 -15.93 -6.32 14.82
N ASP A 95 -15.12 -6.73 13.84
CA ASP A 95 -14.07 -5.89 13.24
C ASP A 95 -14.67 -4.77 12.37
N ILE A 96 -15.89 -4.99 11.86
CA ILE A 96 -16.63 -4.07 11.00
C ILE A 96 -17.12 -2.84 11.78
N ASN A 97 -17.45 -2.98 13.06
CA ASN A 97 -18.18 -1.96 13.83
C ASN A 97 -17.29 -1.10 14.75
N SER A 98 -15.97 -1.34 14.74
CA SER A 98 -15.06 -0.84 15.78
C SER A 98 -14.06 0.21 15.26
N GLU A 99 -13.50 0.99 16.19
CA GLU A 99 -12.39 1.96 16.01
C GLU A 99 -11.15 1.34 15.31
N GLN A 100 -11.09 0.01 15.24
CA GLN A 100 -10.11 -0.78 14.49
C GLN A 100 -10.08 -0.45 12.99
N ASN A 101 -11.18 0.06 12.41
CA ASN A 101 -11.21 0.53 11.03
C ASN A 101 -10.25 1.70 10.75
N ILE A 102 -9.94 2.53 11.76
CA ILE A 102 -8.97 3.62 11.65
C ILE A 102 -7.55 3.07 11.68
N THR A 103 -7.31 2.02 12.47
CA THR A 103 -5.98 1.35 12.60
C THR A 103 -5.54 0.71 11.27
N PHE A 104 -6.50 0.40 10.40
CA PHE A 104 -6.24 -0.08 9.05
C PHE A 104 -5.63 0.97 8.12
N VAL A 105 -5.80 2.26 8.44
CA VAL A 105 -5.32 3.39 7.64
C VAL A 105 -3.97 3.86 8.20
N PRO A 106 -2.91 3.98 7.37
CA PRO A 106 -1.61 4.44 7.85
C PRO A 106 -1.69 5.88 8.37
N ASP A 107 -0.91 6.19 9.41
CA ASP A 107 -0.96 7.47 10.13
C ASP A 107 -0.73 8.69 9.22
N SER A 108 0.10 8.54 8.18
CA SER A 108 0.35 9.59 7.19
C SER A 108 -0.90 9.93 6.37
N LEU A 109 -1.68 8.92 6.00
CA LEU A 109 -2.97 9.10 5.31
C LEU A 109 -4.03 9.67 6.27
N GLN A 110 -4.05 9.24 7.54
CA GLN A 110 -4.95 9.84 8.53
C GLN A 110 -4.66 11.33 8.74
N THR A 111 -3.38 11.72 8.81
CA THR A 111 -2.96 13.12 8.98
C THR A 111 -3.43 13.97 7.80
N LEU A 112 -3.27 13.47 6.57
CA LEU A 112 -3.78 14.14 5.37
C LEU A 112 -5.31 14.28 5.41
N LEU A 113 -6.03 13.18 5.66
CA LEU A 113 -7.49 13.18 5.61
C LEU A 113 -8.11 14.03 6.73
N ARG A 114 -7.50 14.09 7.92
CA ARG A 114 -7.90 15.00 9.00
C ARG A 114 -7.66 16.46 8.64
N ALA A 115 -6.56 16.78 7.94
CA ALA A 115 -6.31 18.12 7.44
C ALA A 115 -7.35 18.55 6.38
N LEU A 116 -7.82 17.61 5.55
CA LEU A 116 -8.84 17.87 4.54
C LEU A 116 -10.26 17.93 5.10
N PHE A 117 -10.60 17.09 6.09
CA PHE A 117 -11.94 17.01 6.68
C PHE A 117 -11.98 17.71 8.05
N SER A 118 -12.24 19.02 8.03
CA SER A 118 -12.26 19.91 9.21
C SER A 118 -13.50 19.80 10.14
N GLN A 119 -14.23 18.67 10.22
CA GLN A 119 -15.48 18.58 11.01
C GLN A 119 -15.57 17.41 12.01
N ASN A 120 -16.40 17.61 13.04
CA ASN A 120 -16.56 16.85 14.30
C ASN A 120 -16.92 15.34 14.20
N ASP A 121 -17.33 14.82 13.04
CA ASP A 121 -17.66 13.38 12.84
C ASP A 121 -16.71 12.73 11.82
N SER A 122 -15.41 12.94 12.02
CA SER A 122 -14.38 12.65 11.00
C SER A 122 -13.92 11.19 10.97
N SER A 123 -14.03 10.44 12.07
CA SER A 123 -13.34 9.15 12.19
C SER A 123 -13.85 8.09 11.20
N VAL A 124 -15.17 7.92 11.07
CA VAL A 124 -15.78 6.96 10.15
C VAL A 124 -15.60 7.39 8.69
N LYS A 125 -15.64 8.69 8.41
CA LYS A 125 -15.40 9.25 7.05
C LYS A 125 -13.93 9.10 6.63
N VAL A 126 -13.00 9.37 7.56
CA VAL A 126 -11.56 9.15 7.35
C VAL A 126 -11.29 7.66 7.13
N ALA A 127 -11.94 6.77 7.90
CA ALA A 127 -11.79 5.34 7.71
C ALA A 127 -12.38 4.86 6.37
N SER A 128 -13.56 5.32 5.96
CA SER A 128 -14.19 4.91 4.71
C SER A 128 -13.41 5.39 3.48
N VAL A 129 -13.03 6.67 3.45
CA VAL A 129 -12.23 7.26 2.37
C VAL A 129 -10.81 6.69 2.39
N GLY A 130 -10.21 6.51 3.57
CA GLY A 130 -8.90 5.91 3.74
C GLY A 130 -8.84 4.48 3.19
N GLN A 131 -9.81 3.64 3.55
CA GLN A 131 -9.94 2.29 3.02
C GLN A 131 -10.14 2.29 1.49
N ALA A 132 -10.93 3.22 0.95
CA ALA A 132 -11.12 3.37 -0.49
C ALA A 132 -9.81 3.77 -1.22
N ILE A 133 -9.04 4.71 -0.66
CA ILE A 133 -7.75 5.14 -1.22
C ILE A 133 -6.73 3.99 -1.18
N ILE A 134 -6.69 3.22 -0.09
CA ILE A 134 -5.81 2.05 0.05
C ILE A 134 -6.16 1.01 -1.02
N GLN A 135 -7.45 0.71 -1.22
CA GLN A 135 -7.91 -0.22 -2.25
C GLN A 135 -7.57 0.27 -3.66
N ALA A 136 -7.79 1.55 -3.96
CA ALA A 136 -7.42 2.14 -5.24
C ALA A 136 -5.89 2.12 -5.47
N SER A 137 -5.10 2.26 -4.41
CA SER A 137 -3.64 2.23 -4.48
C SER A 137 -3.06 0.82 -4.58
N ARG A 138 -3.77 -0.18 -4.01
CA ARG A 138 -3.37 -1.60 -3.97
C ARG A 138 -4.54 -2.50 -4.37
N PRO A 139 -4.96 -2.48 -5.64
CA PRO A 139 -6.10 -3.27 -6.08
C PRO A 139 -5.88 -4.75 -5.79
N ARG A 140 -6.93 -5.46 -5.36
CA ARG A 140 -6.95 -6.92 -5.14
C ARG A 140 -5.96 -7.44 -4.09
N THR A 141 -5.26 -6.57 -3.37
CA THR A 141 -4.23 -7.00 -2.40
C THR A 141 -4.81 -7.15 -1.01
N LEU A 142 -5.82 -6.35 -0.70
CA LEU A 142 -6.34 -6.16 0.62
C LEU A 142 -7.87 -6.25 0.60
N ILE A 143 -8.45 -6.68 1.72
CA ILE A 143 -9.88 -6.87 1.90
C ILE A 143 -10.31 -5.75 2.85
N ALA A 144 -11.03 -4.75 2.34
CA ALA A 144 -11.44 -3.60 3.14
C ALA A 144 -12.71 -3.96 3.95
N PRO A 145 -12.63 -3.99 5.30
CA PRO A 145 -13.75 -4.46 6.12
C PRO A 145 -15.04 -3.67 5.91
N LEU A 146 -14.96 -2.35 5.75
CA LEU A 146 -16.13 -1.49 5.57
C LEU A 146 -16.83 -1.73 4.22
N GLN A 147 -16.05 -1.92 3.15
CA GLN A 147 -16.61 -2.14 1.81
C GLN A 147 -17.35 -3.47 1.73
N ILE A 148 -16.78 -4.50 2.36
CA ILE A 148 -17.41 -5.81 2.44
C ILE A 148 -18.66 -5.79 3.30
N ALA A 149 -18.59 -5.16 4.46
CA ALA A 149 -19.74 -4.99 5.33
C ALA A 149 -20.91 -4.37 4.60
N LEU A 150 -20.64 -3.29 3.85
CA LEU A 150 -21.65 -2.61 3.06
C LEU A 150 -22.21 -3.51 1.96
N SER A 151 -21.35 -4.24 1.25
CA SER A 151 -21.79 -5.19 0.22
C SER A 151 -22.73 -6.27 0.78
N VAL A 152 -22.40 -6.84 1.95
CA VAL A 152 -23.25 -7.83 2.63
C VAL A 152 -24.57 -7.22 3.08
N GLN A 153 -24.57 -6.00 3.63
CA GLN A 153 -25.79 -5.29 4.01
C GLN A 153 -26.66 -4.98 2.80
N MET A 154 -26.06 -4.53 1.68
CA MET A 154 -26.78 -4.28 0.44
C MET A 154 -27.40 -5.58 -0.11
N HIS A 155 -26.68 -6.70 -0.03
CA HIS A 155 -27.23 -7.99 -0.43
C HIS A 155 -28.43 -8.38 0.42
N HIS A 156 -28.34 -8.21 1.74
CA HIS A 156 -29.45 -8.54 2.66
C HIS A 156 -30.66 -7.62 2.48
N HIS A 157 -30.43 -6.31 2.27
CA HIS A 157 -31.51 -5.32 2.19
C HIS A 157 -32.21 -5.29 0.83
N PHE A 158 -31.47 -5.45 -0.27
CA PHE A 158 -32.01 -5.30 -1.62
C PHE A 158 -32.13 -6.63 -2.38
N GLY A 159 -31.51 -7.72 -1.91
CA GLY A 159 -31.52 -9.03 -2.58
C GLY A 159 -30.87 -9.03 -3.98
N SER A 160 -30.27 -7.91 -4.40
CA SER A 160 -29.79 -7.70 -5.76
C SER A 160 -28.30 -8.00 -5.88
N ARG A 161 -27.98 -9.07 -6.62
CA ARG A 161 -26.61 -9.38 -7.02
C ARG A 161 -25.98 -8.26 -7.86
N PHE A 162 -26.77 -7.60 -8.70
CA PHE A 162 -26.29 -6.50 -9.54
C PHE A 162 -25.69 -5.35 -8.72
N LEU A 163 -26.36 -4.92 -7.65
CA LEU A 163 -25.87 -3.83 -6.80
C LEU A 163 -24.62 -4.23 -6.01
N SER A 164 -24.60 -5.46 -5.50
CA SER A 164 -23.47 -5.99 -4.74
C SER A 164 -22.23 -6.17 -5.63
N ASP A 165 -22.42 -6.72 -6.82
CA ASP A 165 -21.35 -6.95 -7.80
C ASP A 165 -20.80 -5.62 -8.36
N THR A 166 -21.68 -4.66 -8.67
CA THR A 166 -21.26 -3.34 -9.16
C THR A 166 -20.40 -2.62 -8.14
N PHE A 167 -20.79 -2.66 -6.86
CA PHE A 167 -20.04 -2.06 -5.77
C PHE A 167 -18.67 -2.73 -5.57
N LEU A 168 -18.62 -4.06 -5.55
CA LEU A 168 -17.37 -4.82 -5.40
C LEU A 168 -16.44 -4.65 -6.62
N MET A 169 -16.98 -4.49 -7.83
CA MET A 169 -16.21 -4.21 -9.03
C MET A 169 -15.57 -2.82 -9.02
N HIS A 170 -16.30 -1.79 -8.58
CA HIS A 170 -15.74 -0.42 -8.48
C HIS A 170 -14.63 -0.31 -7.44
N HIS A 171 -14.57 -1.25 -6.52
CA HIS A 171 -13.51 -1.34 -5.50
C HIS A 171 -12.49 -2.44 -5.80
N ASP A 172 -12.43 -2.95 -7.03
CA ASP A 172 -11.46 -3.95 -7.49
C ASP A 172 -11.37 -5.21 -6.60
N LEU A 173 -12.46 -5.56 -5.90
CA LEU A 173 -12.52 -6.71 -5.00
C LEU A 173 -12.76 -8.03 -5.74
N ILE A 174 -13.36 -7.97 -6.94
CA ILE A 174 -13.65 -9.14 -7.79
C ILE A 174 -13.09 -8.89 -9.20
N ALA A 175 -12.22 -9.81 -9.66
CA ALA A 175 -11.83 -9.85 -11.06
C ALA A 175 -12.97 -10.41 -11.91
N ASN A 176 -13.24 -9.77 -13.04
CA ASN A 176 -14.17 -10.19 -14.08
C ASN A 176 -13.90 -11.67 -14.47
N LYS A 177 -14.61 -12.60 -13.85
CA LYS A 177 -14.86 -13.95 -14.37
C LYS A 177 -16.29 -13.97 -14.92
N ARG A 178 -16.51 -13.25 -16.00
CA ARG A 178 -17.57 -13.57 -16.95
C ARG A 178 -16.91 -14.23 -18.15
N LEU A 179 -16.81 -15.56 -18.09
CA LEU A 179 -17.01 -16.41 -19.27
C LEU A 179 -18.51 -16.67 -19.36
#